data_AF-A0A8T2TIP6-F1
#
_entry.id   AF-A0A8T2TIP6-F1
#
_cell.length_a   1.000
_cell.length_b   1.000
_cell.length_c   1.000
_cell.angle_alpha   90.00
_cell.angle_beta   90.00
_cell.angle_gamma   90.00
#
_symmetry.space_group_name_H-M   'P 1'
#
loop_
_entity.id
_entity.type
_entity.pdbx_description
1 polymer ?
#
loop_
_entity_poly.entity_id
_entity_poly.type
_entity_poly.pdbx_seq_one_letter_code
_entity_poly.pdbx_strand_id
1 'polypeptide(L)'
;MPDKQFEYCTVCRLNHNRGKGHKFSAKHQQRLESHLSKALSKIRDISFFLSNPALLRHSDRASNSFWCSFCDTTICELDSTFVCSNTIRHLASSSHLDAIKKFWFENGASAEKRHLFVVQSEELAKWEDACKALSTASASMEPSHGAVNRMAVFVVTQLRKEAWLILAVALAVHPCILKIMGRPSHK
;
A
#
# COMPACT_ATOMS: atom_id res chain seq x y z
N MET A 1 28.00 39.25 0.63
CA MET A 1 26.77 38.72 0.00
C MET A 1 26.41 37.46 0.77
N PRO A 2 25.25 37.36 1.44
CA PRO A 2 24.90 36.12 2.12
C PRO A 2 24.53 35.06 1.07
N ASP A 3 25.22 33.92 1.10
CA ASP A 3 24.94 32.79 0.23
C ASP A 3 23.49 32.34 0.40
N LYS A 4 22.75 32.24 -0.72
CA LYS A 4 21.42 31.62 -0.69
C LYS A 4 21.60 30.13 -0.36
N GLN A 5 21.32 29.77 0.89
CA GLN A 5 21.35 28.39 1.34
C GLN A 5 20.37 27.56 0.51
N PHE A 6 20.88 26.52 -0.15
CA PHE A 6 20.07 25.55 -0.87
C PHE A 6 19.60 24.47 0.08
N GLU A 7 18.33 24.09 -0.03
CA GLU A 7 17.71 22.99 0.71
C GLU A 7 17.26 21.91 -0.28
N TYR A 8 17.50 20.65 0.08
CA TYR A 8 17.01 19.51 -0.69
C TYR A 8 15.60 19.12 -0.24
N CYS A 9 14.68 18.97 -1.19
CA CYS A 9 13.35 18.42 -0.92
C CYS A 9 13.25 16.98 -1.41
N THR A 10 12.94 16.05 -0.50
CA THR A 10 12.81 14.61 -0.78
C THR A 10 11.60 14.28 -1.68
N VAL A 11 10.50 15.03 -1.55
CA VAL A 11 9.29 14.87 -2.40
C VAL A 11 9.54 15.39 -3.81
N CYS A 12 10.19 16.56 -3.92
CA CYS A 12 10.46 17.19 -5.21
C CYS A 12 11.73 16.66 -5.90
N ARG A 13 12.58 15.95 -5.16
CA ARG A 13 13.90 15.42 -5.58
C ARG A 13 14.77 16.49 -6.24
N LEU A 14 14.81 17.69 -5.66
CA LEU A 14 15.59 18.81 -6.18
C LEU A 14 16.10 19.70 -5.04
N ASN A 15 17.24 20.33 -5.30
CA ASN A 15 17.75 21.42 -4.47
C ASN A 15 17.09 22.74 -4.88
N HIS A 16 16.61 23.52 -3.92
CA HIS A 16 16.01 24.83 -4.18
C HIS A 16 16.43 25.85 -3.12
N ASN A 17 16.36 27.13 -3.49
CA ASN A 17 16.59 28.27 -2.60
C ASN A 17 15.28 29.01 -2.24
N ARG A 18 14.14 28.32 -2.35
CA ARG A 18 12.79 28.87 -2.08
C ARG A 18 12.38 28.84 -0.60
N GLY A 19 13.30 28.36 0.26
CA GLY A 19 13.09 28.19 1.70
C GLY A 19 11.86 27.36 2.06
N LYS A 20 11.37 27.58 3.29
CA LYS A 20 10.24 26.84 3.88
C LYS A 20 8.91 26.98 3.14
N GLY A 21 8.75 28.01 2.29
CA GLY A 21 7.53 28.25 1.52
C GLY A 21 7.33 27.27 0.35
N HIS A 22 8.39 26.60 -0.11
CA HIS A 22 8.30 25.73 -1.29
C HIS A 22 7.26 24.61 -1.14
N LYS A 23 7.07 24.13 0.10
CA LYS A 23 6.16 23.03 0.43
C LYS A 23 4.69 23.37 0.18
N PHE A 24 4.35 24.64 0.05
CA PHE A 24 2.98 25.08 -0.23
C PHE A 24 2.75 25.37 -1.73
N SER A 25 3.78 25.22 -2.57
CA SER A 25 3.62 25.40 -4.01
C SER A 25 2.76 24.29 -4.63
N ALA A 26 1.94 24.64 -5.61
CA ALA A 26 1.06 23.67 -6.30
C ALA A 26 1.84 22.47 -6.87
N LYS A 27 3.03 22.71 -7.44
CA LYS A 27 3.90 21.66 -7.99
C LYS A 27 4.40 20.69 -6.91
N HIS A 28 4.73 21.20 -5.72
CA HIS A 28 5.11 20.35 -4.59
C HIS A 28 3.91 19.53 -4.12
N GLN A 29 2.77 20.18 -3.91
CA GLN A 29 1.55 19.54 -3.43
C GLN A 29 1.08 18.41 -4.37
N GLN A 30 1.14 18.61 -5.70
CA GLN A 30 0.85 17.56 -6.67
C GLN A 30 1.78 16.35 -6.54
N ARG A 31 3.09 16.59 -6.35
CA ARG A 31 4.08 15.51 -6.18
C ARG A 31 3.88 14.77 -4.85
N LEU A 32 3.58 15.52 -3.79
CA LEU A 32 3.25 15.00 -2.48
C LEU A 32 2.02 14.10 -2.54
N GLU A 33 0.94 14.54 -3.18
CA GLU A 33 -0.26 13.74 -3.36
C GLU A 33 -0.01 12.47 -4.18
N SER A 34 0.81 12.54 -5.23
CA SER A 34 1.24 11.35 -5.98
C SER A 34 2.04 10.38 -5.10
N HIS A 35 2.93 10.89 -4.24
CA HIS A 35 3.70 10.07 -3.30
C HIS A 35 2.78 9.38 -2.29
N LEU A 36 1.88 10.14 -1.67
CA LEU A 36 0.90 9.64 -0.70
C LEU A 36 -0.05 8.61 -1.31
N SER A 37 -0.51 8.84 -2.54
CA SER A 37 -1.40 7.90 -3.26
C SER A 37 -0.71 6.55 -3.51
N LYS A 38 0.57 6.56 -3.89
CA LYS A 38 1.36 5.34 -4.09
C LYS A 38 1.60 4.59 -2.78
N ALA A 39 1.94 5.32 -1.71
CA ALA A 39 2.11 4.72 -0.39
C ALA A 39 0.79 4.11 0.11
N LEU A 40 -0.32 4.83 -0.03
CA LEU A 40 -1.64 4.36 0.39
C LEU A 40 -2.08 3.12 -0.40
N SER A 41 -1.82 3.05 -1.70
CA SER A 41 -2.13 1.85 -2.50
C SER A 41 -1.46 0.61 -1.91
N LYS A 42 -0.20 0.70 -1.49
CA LYS A 42 0.51 -0.43 -0.87
C LYS A 42 -0.03 -0.77 0.51
N ILE A 43 -0.40 0.24 1.30
CA ILE A 43 -1.00 0.02 2.62
C ILE A 43 -2.36 -0.67 2.48
N ARG A 44 -3.16 -0.34 1.46
CA ARG A 44 -4.45 -1.02 1.20
C ARG A 44 -4.27 -2.51 0.89
N ASP A 45 -3.19 -2.88 0.19
CA ASP A 45 -2.85 -4.30 -0.03
C ASP A 45 -2.58 -5.01 1.31
N ILE A 46 -1.99 -4.32 2.28
CA ILE A 46 -1.72 -4.84 3.63
C ILE A 46 -3.01 -4.88 4.47
N SER A 47 -3.89 -3.87 4.34
CA SER A 47 -5.18 -3.83 5.04
C SER A 47 -6.06 -5.04 4.70
N PHE A 48 -5.90 -5.63 3.52
CA PHE A 48 -6.57 -6.89 3.18
C PHE A 48 -6.19 -8.03 4.14
N PHE A 49 -4.89 -8.17 4.44
CA PHE A 49 -4.38 -9.17 5.38
C PHE A 49 -4.61 -8.82 6.84
N LEU A 50 -4.79 -7.53 7.15
CA LEU A 50 -5.22 -7.06 8.46
C LEU A 50 -6.63 -7.56 8.81
N SER A 51 -7.53 -7.63 7.82
CA SER A 51 -8.88 -8.20 8.00
C SER A 51 -8.93 -9.72 7.79
N ASN A 52 -7.98 -10.28 7.05
CA ASN A 52 -7.95 -11.69 6.67
C ASN A 52 -6.55 -12.29 6.90
N PRO A 53 -6.22 -12.70 8.13
CA PRO A 53 -4.94 -13.33 8.40
C PRO A 53 -4.75 -14.59 7.55
N ALA A 54 -3.57 -14.71 6.93
CA ALA A 54 -3.20 -15.87 6.12
C ALA A 54 -1.82 -16.38 6.53
N LEU A 55 -1.64 -17.70 6.51
CA LEU A 55 -0.35 -18.32 6.80
C LEU A 55 0.66 -18.03 5.69
N LEU A 56 1.88 -17.67 6.08
CA LEU A 56 2.99 -17.42 5.18
C LEU A 56 3.73 -18.73 4.91
N ARG A 57 3.76 -19.14 3.64
CA ARG A 57 4.53 -20.31 3.21
C ARG A 57 6.02 -20.03 3.36
N HIS A 58 6.78 -21.05 3.78
CA HIS A 58 8.22 -20.91 3.96
C HIS A 58 8.96 -20.46 2.69
N SER A 59 8.53 -20.94 1.51
CA SER A 59 9.10 -20.55 0.21
C SER A 59 8.93 -19.06 -0.11
N ASP A 60 7.92 -18.41 0.47
CA ASP A 60 7.48 -17.07 0.09
C ASP A 60 7.98 -16.01 1.08
N ARG A 61 8.68 -16.42 2.15
CA ARG A 61 9.17 -15.51 3.21
C ARG A 61 10.17 -14.48 2.73
N ALA A 62 11.06 -14.86 1.81
CA ALA A 62 12.08 -13.96 1.28
C ALA A 62 11.52 -12.91 0.32
N SER A 63 10.42 -13.23 -0.39
CA SER A 63 9.76 -12.31 -1.31
C SER A 63 8.69 -11.45 -0.63
N ASN A 64 8.24 -11.83 0.56
CA ASN A 64 7.32 -11.06 1.38
C ASN A 64 8.10 -9.98 2.17
N SER A 65 8.44 -8.90 1.49
CA SER A 65 9.03 -7.71 2.11
C SER A 65 8.28 -6.45 1.71
N PHE A 66 8.25 -5.49 2.62
CA PHE A 66 7.57 -4.21 2.43
C PHE A 66 8.56 -3.05 2.60
N TRP A 67 8.56 -2.13 1.64
CA TRP A 67 9.32 -0.89 1.74
C TRP A 67 8.45 0.24 2.29
N CYS A 68 8.81 0.75 3.47
CA CYS A 68 8.16 1.93 4.05
C CYS A 68 8.90 3.20 3.63
N SER A 69 8.27 4.03 2.79
CA SER A 69 8.87 5.29 2.32
C SER A 69 8.95 6.39 3.37
N PHE A 70 8.22 6.26 4.49
CA PHE A 70 8.26 7.23 5.58
C PHE A 70 9.42 6.96 6.55
N CYS A 71 9.69 5.67 6.80
CA CYS A 71 10.76 5.22 7.66
C CYS A 71 12.08 5.00 6.90
N ASP A 72 12.05 4.93 5.57
CA ASP A 72 13.20 4.62 4.72
C ASP A 72 13.80 3.24 5.04
N THR A 73 12.93 2.26 5.34
CA THR A 73 13.33 0.91 5.77
C THR A 73 12.56 -0.18 5.02
N THR A 74 13.26 -1.28 4.73
CA THR A 74 12.65 -2.54 4.29
C THR A 74 12.29 -3.39 5.49
N ILE A 75 11.03 -3.81 5.56
CA ILE A 75 10.51 -4.74 6.55
C ILE A 75 10.44 -6.13 5.91
N CYS A 76 11.15 -7.10 6.49
CA CYS A 76 11.23 -8.47 6.01
C CYS A 76 10.34 -9.39 6.86
N GLU A 77 9.75 -10.42 6.25
CA GLU A 77 8.88 -11.40 6.91
C GLU A 77 9.55 -12.78 7.07
N LEU A 78 10.87 -12.81 7.25
CA LEU A 78 11.65 -14.06 7.29
C LEU A 78 11.26 -14.97 8.48
N ASP A 79 10.96 -14.37 9.62
CA ASP A 79 10.58 -15.03 10.87
C ASP A 79 9.05 -15.15 11.04
N SER A 80 8.26 -14.50 10.18
CA SER A 80 6.81 -14.41 10.32
C SER A 80 6.04 -15.67 9.93
N THR A 81 5.11 -16.10 10.78
CA THR A 81 4.19 -17.20 10.48
C THR A 81 3.01 -16.76 9.60
N PHE A 82 2.63 -15.49 9.69
CA PHE A 82 1.53 -14.90 8.92
C PHE A 82 2.05 -13.93 7.88
N VAL A 83 1.30 -13.79 6.79
CA VAL A 83 1.58 -12.82 5.72
C VAL A 83 1.55 -11.40 6.28
N CYS A 84 2.55 -10.59 5.94
CA CYS A 84 2.68 -9.19 6.35
C CYS A 84 2.68 -8.96 7.87
N SER A 85 3.06 -9.94 8.68
CA SER A 85 3.02 -9.85 10.14
C SER A 85 3.92 -8.73 10.70
N ASN A 86 5.19 -8.68 10.28
CA ASN A 86 6.14 -7.65 10.71
C ASN A 86 5.75 -6.29 10.13
N THR A 87 5.22 -6.29 8.92
CA THR A 87 4.71 -5.09 8.24
C THR A 87 3.53 -4.47 8.99
N ILE A 88 2.55 -5.28 9.41
CA ILE A 88 1.39 -4.82 10.19
C ILE A 88 1.86 -4.24 11.54
N ARG A 89 2.76 -4.94 12.25
CA ARG A 89 3.34 -4.42 13.50
C ARG A 89 4.13 -3.13 13.29
N HIS A 90 4.87 -3.01 12.20
CA HIS A 90 5.58 -1.79 11.85
C HIS A 90 4.60 -0.62 11.65
N LEU A 91 3.53 -0.81 10.88
CA LEU A 91 2.51 0.22 10.62
C LEU A 91 1.74 0.65 11.89
N ALA A 92 1.69 -0.21 12.91
CA ALA A 92 1.08 0.08 14.21
C ALA A 92 2.08 0.65 15.24
N SER A 93 3.37 0.69 14.92
CA SER A 93 4.42 1.11 15.86
C SER A 93 4.41 2.63 16.10
N SER A 94 4.78 3.04 17.32
CA SER A 94 4.98 4.46 17.66
C SER A 94 6.07 5.11 16.80
N SER A 95 7.14 4.38 16.49
CA SER A 95 8.22 4.86 15.63
C SER A 95 7.73 5.25 14.24
N HIS A 96 6.84 4.45 13.64
CA HIS A 96 6.26 4.75 12.34
C HIS A 96 5.30 5.95 12.40
N LEU A 97 4.48 6.04 13.45
CA LEU A 97 3.60 7.18 13.66
C LEU A 97 4.40 8.49 13.77
N ASP A 98 5.53 8.50 14.46
CA ASP A 98 6.38 9.67 14.60
C ASP A 98 7.10 10.03 13.28
N ALA A 99 7.53 9.04 12.51
CA ALA A 99 8.03 9.24 11.15
C ALA A 99 6.98 9.89 10.24
N ILE A 100 5.72 9.44 10.32
CA ILE A 100 4.60 10.06 9.59
C ILE A 100 4.37 11.49 10.05
N LYS A 101 4.29 11.76 11.37
CA LYS A 101 4.09 13.14 11.87
C LYS A 101 5.20 14.07 11.37
N LYS A 102 6.46 13.61 11.44
CA LYS A 102 7.62 14.34 10.94
C LYS A 102 7.51 14.61 9.44
N PHE A 103 7.23 13.59 8.64
CA PHE A 103 7.06 13.72 7.20
C PHE A 103 5.95 14.73 6.84
N TRP A 104 4.81 14.69 7.55
CA TRP A 104 3.71 15.62 7.34
C TRP A 104 4.12 17.07 7.58
N PHE A 105 4.81 17.31 8.69
CA PHE A 105 5.26 18.65 9.08
C PHE A 105 6.28 19.23 8.08
N GLU A 106 7.27 18.42 7.71
CA GLU A 106 8.34 18.80 6.78
C GLU A 106 7.78 19.10 5.38
N ASN A 107 6.82 18.30 4.91
CA ASN A 107 6.29 18.40 3.55
C ASN A 107 5.00 19.21 3.41
N GLY A 108 4.42 19.69 4.51
CA GLY A 108 3.19 20.50 4.48
C GLY A 108 1.98 19.69 3.97
N ALA A 109 1.88 18.43 4.37
CA ALA A 109 0.75 17.57 4.03
C ALA A 109 -0.48 17.90 4.91
N SER A 110 -1.69 17.79 4.33
CA SER A 110 -2.94 17.93 5.10
C SER A 110 -3.08 16.83 6.14
N ALA A 111 -3.46 17.19 7.36
CA ALA A 111 -3.62 16.26 8.48
C ALA A 111 -4.81 15.30 8.29
N GLU A 112 -5.80 15.65 7.47
CA GLU A 112 -7.06 14.91 7.30
C GLU A 112 -6.84 13.44 6.94
N LYS A 113 -5.87 13.17 6.06
CA LYS A 113 -5.61 11.82 5.52
C LYS A 113 -4.52 11.07 6.27
N ARG A 114 -3.94 11.63 7.35
CA ARG A 114 -2.79 11.03 8.06
C ARG A 114 -3.11 9.66 8.65
N HIS A 115 -4.31 9.51 9.21
CA HIS A 115 -4.75 8.27 9.86
C HIS A 115 -4.79 7.08 8.90
N LEU A 116 -4.92 7.30 7.59
CA LEU A 116 -4.94 6.23 6.58
C LEU A 116 -3.59 5.50 6.41
N PHE A 117 -2.52 6.01 7.00
CA PHE A 117 -1.16 5.47 6.87
C PHE A 117 -0.67 4.74 8.13
N VAL A 118 -1.53 4.60 9.14
CA VAL A 118 -1.22 4.01 10.44
C VAL A 118 -2.26 2.95 10.75
N VAL A 119 -1.82 1.81 11.26
CA VAL A 119 -2.72 0.77 11.80
C VAL A 119 -3.01 1.13 13.26
N GLN A 120 -4.28 1.22 13.63
CA GLN A 120 -4.65 1.53 15.02
C GLN A 120 -4.39 0.34 15.94
N SER A 121 -4.16 0.61 17.23
CA SER A 121 -3.89 -0.42 18.22
C SER A 121 -5.04 -1.43 18.35
N GLU A 122 -6.28 -0.99 18.17
CA GLU A 122 -7.47 -1.85 18.18
C GLU A 122 -7.54 -2.77 16.97
N GLU A 123 -7.09 -2.29 15.79
CA GLU A 123 -7.02 -3.11 14.57
C GLU A 123 -5.93 -4.16 14.68
N LEU A 124 -4.78 -3.78 15.25
CA LEU A 124 -3.69 -4.72 15.53
C LEU A 124 -4.15 -5.82 16.51
N ALA A 125 -4.81 -5.46 17.61
CA ALA A 125 -5.27 -6.43 18.60
C ALA A 125 -6.25 -7.45 17.99
N LYS A 126 -7.23 -6.97 17.20
CA LYS A 126 -8.17 -7.84 16.48
C LYS A 126 -7.46 -8.80 15.53
N TRP A 127 -6.46 -8.30 14.80
CA TRP A 127 -5.67 -9.13 13.89
C TRP A 127 -4.86 -10.19 14.65
N GLU A 128 -4.23 -9.83 15.77
CA GLU A 128 -3.48 -10.78 16.61
C GLU A 128 -4.36 -11.88 17.20
N ASP A 129 -5.57 -11.54 17.64
CA ASP A 129 -6.52 -12.53 18.15
C ASP A 129 -7.02 -13.48 17.05
N ALA A 130 -7.27 -12.94 15.85
CA ALA A 130 -7.60 -13.77 14.69
C ALA A 130 -6.45 -14.70 14.29
N CYS A 131 -5.20 -14.24 14.36
CA CYS A 131 -4.01 -15.08 14.16
C CYS A 131 -3.94 -16.22 15.19
N LYS A 132 -4.15 -15.95 16.49
CA LYS A 132 -4.15 -16.98 17.54
C LYS A 132 -5.22 -18.04 17.29
N ALA A 133 -6.42 -17.61 16.89
CA ALA A 133 -7.52 -18.52 16.56
C ALA A 133 -7.16 -19.45 15.38
N LEU A 134 -6.57 -18.89 14.31
CA LEU A 134 -6.12 -19.67 13.15
C LEU A 134 -5.02 -20.68 13.51
N SER A 135 -4.03 -20.27 14.31
CA SER A 135 -2.96 -21.17 14.75
C SER A 135 -3.50 -22.34 15.57
N THR A 136 -4.43 -22.09 16.48
CA THR A 136 -5.06 -23.14 17.32
C THR A 136 -5.88 -24.12 16.47
N ALA A 137 -6.63 -23.62 15.49
CA ALA A 137 -7.38 -24.46 14.56
C ALA A 137 -6.45 -25.35 13.71
N SER A 138 -5.31 -24.82 13.26
CA SER A 138 -4.34 -25.59 12.48
C SER A 138 -3.61 -26.68 13.28
N ALA A 139 -3.45 -26.49 14.60
CA ALA A 139 -2.82 -27.46 15.49
C ALA A 139 -3.76 -28.59 15.95
N SER A 140 -5.08 -28.39 15.87
CA SER A 140 -6.09 -29.35 16.33
C SER A 140 -6.55 -30.33 15.24
N MET A 141 -6.00 -30.25 14.04
CA MET A 141 -6.28 -31.19 12.95
C MET A 141 -5.25 -32.33 12.94
N GLU A 142 -5.65 -33.51 13.42
CA GLU A 142 -4.95 -34.78 13.13
C GLU A 142 -4.80 -34.94 11.60
N PRO A 143 -3.71 -35.56 11.10
CA PRO A 143 -3.44 -35.68 9.67
C PRO A 143 -4.34 -36.73 9.02
N SER A 144 -5.62 -36.42 8.81
CA SER A 144 -6.46 -37.13 7.85
C SER A 144 -6.22 -36.53 6.46
N HIS A 145 -5.75 -37.38 5.55
CA HIS A 145 -5.49 -37.11 4.15
C HIS A 145 -6.55 -36.21 3.48
N GLY A 146 -6.07 -35.14 2.84
CA GLY A 146 -6.75 -34.51 1.71
C GLY A 146 -7.50 -33.21 1.98
N ALA A 147 -7.08 -32.17 1.26
CA ALA A 147 -7.75 -30.87 1.04
C ALA A 147 -7.43 -29.73 2.01
N VAL A 148 -6.14 -29.35 2.10
CA VAL A 148 -5.79 -27.98 2.50
C VAL A 148 -6.27 -26.99 1.43
N ASN A 149 -7.17 -26.11 1.88
CA ASN A 149 -7.81 -24.99 1.20
C ASN A 149 -6.88 -24.28 0.17
N ARG A 150 -7.03 -24.62 -1.12
CA ARG A 150 -6.26 -24.07 -2.25
C ARG A 150 -6.57 -22.60 -2.59
N MET A 151 -7.47 -21.93 -1.86
CA MET A 151 -8.01 -20.64 -2.30
C MET A 151 -7.43 -19.37 -1.66
N ALA A 152 -6.58 -19.46 -0.62
CA ALA A 152 -6.14 -18.24 0.08
C ALA A 152 -4.78 -17.67 -0.36
N VAL A 153 -3.92 -18.46 -1.05
CA VAL A 153 -2.54 -18.04 -1.35
C VAL A 153 -2.34 -17.58 -2.80
N PHE A 154 -3.35 -17.67 -3.66
CA PHE A 154 -3.23 -17.25 -5.07
C PHE A 154 -3.54 -15.76 -5.31
N VAL A 155 -4.15 -15.06 -4.35
CA VAL A 155 -4.79 -13.77 -4.63
C VAL A 155 -3.82 -12.58 -4.65
N VAL A 156 -2.67 -12.62 -3.97
CA VAL A 156 -1.85 -11.39 -3.81
C VAL A 156 -0.71 -11.25 -4.82
N THR A 157 -0.26 -12.33 -5.47
CA THR A 157 0.73 -12.23 -6.56
C THR A 157 0.11 -12.20 -7.96
N GLN A 158 -1.19 -12.55 -8.13
CA GLN A 158 -1.84 -12.58 -9.44
C GLN A 158 -2.77 -11.38 -9.74
N LEU A 159 -3.27 -10.65 -8.73
CA LEU A 159 -4.17 -9.50 -8.97
C LEU A 159 -3.49 -8.26 -9.59
N ARG A 160 -2.16 -8.23 -9.75
CA ARG A 160 -1.47 -7.19 -10.54
C ARG A 160 -1.38 -7.49 -12.04
N LYS A 161 -1.68 -8.72 -12.48
CA LYS A 161 -1.64 -9.09 -13.92
C LYS A 161 -3.03 -9.06 -14.57
N GLU A 162 -4.08 -9.43 -13.83
CA GLU A 162 -5.45 -9.49 -14.38
C GLU A 162 -6.12 -8.11 -14.51
N ALA A 163 -5.70 -7.09 -13.74
CA ALA A 163 -6.24 -5.73 -13.89
C ALA A 163 -5.86 -5.09 -15.24
N TRP A 164 -4.69 -5.43 -15.79
CA TRP A 164 -4.27 -4.99 -17.13
C TRP A 164 -5.04 -5.74 -18.24
N LEU A 165 -5.33 -7.03 -18.04
CA LEU A 165 -6.14 -7.82 -18.98
C LEU A 165 -7.60 -7.36 -19.01
N ILE A 166 -8.20 -7.07 -17.85
CA ILE A 166 -9.58 -6.56 -17.76
C ILE A 166 -9.69 -5.17 -18.42
N LEU A 167 -8.70 -4.28 -18.24
CA LEU A 167 -8.67 -2.98 -18.90
C LEU A 167 -8.40 -3.07 -20.41
N ALA A 168 -7.56 -4.02 -20.85
CA ALA A 168 -7.27 -4.27 -22.26
C ALA A 168 -8.48 -4.87 -23.00
N VAL A 169 -9.23 -5.78 -22.36
CA VAL A 169 -10.47 -6.35 -22.91
C VAL A 169 -11.57 -5.28 -22.96
N ALA A 170 -11.69 -4.42 -21.95
CA ALA A 170 -12.66 -3.32 -21.96
C ALA A 170 -12.42 -2.30 -23.10
N LEU A 171 -11.16 -2.06 -23.47
CA LEU A 171 -10.80 -1.19 -24.61
C LEU A 171 -10.99 -1.89 -25.98
N ALA A 172 -10.85 -3.22 -26.04
CA ALA A 172 -11.02 -3.99 -27.27
C ALA A 172 -12.49 -4.25 -27.67
N VAL A 173 -13.44 -4.14 -26.74
CA VAL A 173 -14.88 -4.31 -27.02
C VAL A 173 -15.55 -2.98 -27.43
N HIS A 174 -14.86 -1.85 -27.30
CA HIS A 174 -15.39 -0.51 -27.60
C HIS A 174 -15.05 0.11 -28.99
N PRO A 175 -14.88 -0.63 -30.10
CA PRO A 175 -15.00 -0.01 -31.43
C PRO A 175 -16.41 -0.03 -32.03
N CYS A 176 -17.37 -0.78 -31.46
CA CYS A 176 -18.63 -1.07 -32.16
C CYS A 176 -19.84 -0.19 -31.77
N ILE A 177 -19.75 0.74 -30.82
CA ILE A 177 -20.87 1.62 -30.40
C ILE A 177 -20.76 3.03 -31.01
N LEU A 178 -20.24 3.17 -32.23
CA LEU A 178 -20.25 4.44 -32.98
C LEU A 178 -20.74 4.32 -34.44
N LYS A 179 -21.45 3.24 -34.78
CA LYS A 179 -22.03 3.06 -36.14
C LYS A 179 -23.56 2.97 -36.18
N ILE A 180 -24.24 3.32 -35.09
CA ILE A 180 -25.71 3.32 -35.01
C ILE A 180 -26.20 4.67 -34.48
N MET A 181 -25.84 5.81 -35.08
CA MET A 181 -26.66 7.04 -35.03
C MET A 181 -26.31 7.96 -36.21
N GLY A 182 -27.27 8.14 -37.13
CA GLY A 182 -27.47 9.43 -37.81
C GLY A 182 -26.71 9.69 -39.10
N ARG A 183 -27.23 9.18 -40.23
CA ARG A 183 -27.13 9.84 -41.54
C ARG A 183 -28.25 10.90 -41.60
N PRO A 184 -27.97 12.21 -41.76
CA PRO A 184 -28.96 13.15 -42.26
C PRO A 184 -28.78 13.26 -43.78
N SER A 185 -29.84 12.89 -44.49
CA SER A 185 -30.06 13.24 -45.88
C SER A 185 -30.50 14.70 -45.95
N HIS A 186 -29.90 15.49 -46.84
CA HIS A 186 -30.63 16.55 -47.54
C HIS A 186 -30.00 16.78 -48.91
N LYS A 187 -30.75 16.37 -49.95
CA LYS A 187 -31.25 17.32 -50.94
C LYS A 187 -32.54 17.91 -50.39
#